data_AF-A0A0E9NML3-F1
#
_entry.id   AF-A0A0E9NML3-F1
#
_cell.length_a   1.000
_cell.length_b   1.000
_cell.length_c   1.000
_cell.angle_alpha   90.00
_cell.angle_beta   90.00
_cell.angle_gamma   90.00
#
_symmetry.space_group_name_H-M   'P 1'
#
loop_
_entity.id
_entity.type
_entity.pdbx_description
1 polymer ?
#
loop_
_entity_poly.entity_id
_entity_poly.type
_entity_poly.pdbx_seq_one_letter_code
_entity_poly.pdbx_strand_id
1 'polypeptide(L)'
;MFDNYTTYLSAVCSPPNSPPKTSQANIMGILDNLYSVVELGHFEWPVRNSHPTHPMTVHFPLTFLSAAYTADLLHYGIQHLGPLARFTPYLADISKFGYVSNILGLLTSIPSITSGSAELWELYKTGGINRKDKELTHPKSHEEYVDRSVRIGLYHGALNAVAFSISTYNWWVRRKIPGFHPTGGNVLLSAIAMGGIAFSAGLGGELVYGKAVGVQRMGYARDEKIEGRKEGQALADAKAQ
;
A
#
# COMPACT_ATOMS: atom_id res chain seq x y z
N MET A 1 -68.66 -20.50 25.56
CA MET A 1 -68.23 -20.16 24.20
C MET A 1 -66.81 -20.72 24.05
N PHE A 2 -66.74 -21.97 23.57
CA PHE A 2 -65.62 -22.79 23.05
C PHE A 2 -64.21 -22.60 23.67
N ASP A 3 -63.68 -23.55 24.45
CA ASP A 3 -63.10 -24.88 24.07
C ASP A 3 -61.76 -24.79 23.30
N ASN A 4 -60.63 -25.11 23.96
CA ASN A 4 -59.92 -26.38 23.80
C ASN A 4 -58.47 -26.35 24.35
N TYR A 5 -58.18 -27.36 25.16
CA TYR A 5 -56.86 -27.79 25.63
C TYR A 5 -56.31 -28.93 24.73
N THR A 6 -55.00 -29.22 24.87
CA THR A 6 -54.29 -30.50 24.56
C THR A 6 -53.95 -30.73 23.06
N THR A 7 -52.79 -31.24 22.58
CA THR A 7 -51.65 -32.04 23.11
C THR A 7 -50.49 -32.02 22.08
N TYR A 8 -49.24 -32.13 22.55
CA TYR A 8 -47.97 -32.61 21.95
C TYR A 8 -47.91 -33.10 20.48
N LEU A 9 -46.83 -32.74 19.76
CA LEU A 9 -45.80 -33.69 19.27
C LEU A 9 -44.62 -33.01 18.56
N SER A 10 -43.42 -33.43 18.97
CA SER A 10 -42.12 -33.20 18.36
C SER A 10 -42.03 -33.75 16.93
N ALA A 11 -41.50 -32.96 16.00
CA ALA A 11 -40.89 -33.49 14.77
C ALA A 11 -39.72 -32.58 14.34
N VAL A 12 -38.52 -33.08 14.62
CA VAL A 12 -37.27 -32.70 13.97
C VAL A 12 -37.41 -32.95 12.47
N CYS A 13 -37.28 -31.91 11.66
CA CYS A 13 -37.08 -32.04 10.22
C CYS A 13 -35.86 -31.22 9.80
N SER A 14 -34.83 -31.95 9.39
CA SER A 14 -33.53 -31.48 8.92
C SER A 14 -33.64 -30.54 7.71
N PRO A 15 -32.69 -29.60 7.52
CA PRO A 15 -32.61 -28.81 6.29
C PRO A 15 -32.18 -29.66 5.09
N PRO A 16 -32.60 -29.32 3.86
CA PRO A 16 -32.29 -30.08 2.66
C PRO A 16 -30.82 -29.95 2.24
N ASN A 17 -30.30 -31.09 1.77
CA ASN A 17 -28.95 -31.32 1.26
C ASN A 17 -28.42 -30.22 0.32
N SER A 18 -27.30 -29.61 0.69
CA SER A 18 -26.46 -28.83 -0.23
C SER A 18 -25.73 -29.77 -1.21
N PRO A 19 -25.68 -29.46 -2.51
CA PRO A 19 -24.98 -30.29 -3.50
C PRO A 19 -23.45 -30.32 -3.26
N PRO A 20 -22.75 -31.37 -3.73
CA PRO A 20 -21.34 -31.58 -3.46
C PRO A 20 -20.47 -30.48 -4.07
N LYS A 21 -19.65 -29.83 -3.23
CA LYS A 21 -18.66 -28.83 -3.64
C LYS A 21 -17.62 -29.48 -4.55
N THR A 22 -17.62 -29.10 -5.81
CA THR A 22 -16.63 -29.53 -6.81
C THR A 22 -15.27 -28.86 -6.56
N SER A 23 -14.22 -29.59 -6.92
CA SER A 23 -12.79 -29.28 -6.76
C SER A 23 -12.30 -27.93 -7.30
N GLN A 24 -13.15 -27.13 -7.97
CA GLN A 24 -12.78 -25.80 -8.45
C GLN A 24 -12.84 -24.71 -7.37
N ALA A 25 -13.49 -24.96 -6.23
CA ALA A 25 -13.54 -24.02 -5.10
C ALA A 25 -12.18 -23.81 -4.41
N ASN A 26 -11.23 -24.74 -4.55
CA ASN A 26 -9.94 -24.67 -3.84
C ASN A 26 -8.92 -23.72 -4.50
N ILE A 27 -8.91 -23.58 -5.83
CA ILE A 27 -7.95 -22.68 -6.49
C ILE A 27 -8.38 -21.23 -6.29
N MET A 28 -9.68 -20.95 -6.40
CA MET A 28 -10.24 -19.62 -6.18
C MET A 28 -10.04 -19.17 -4.73
N GLY A 29 -10.29 -20.06 -3.76
CA GLY A 29 -10.04 -19.78 -2.34
C GLY A 29 -8.57 -19.55 -1.98
N ILE A 30 -7.62 -20.25 -2.61
CA ILE A 30 -6.18 -20.02 -2.39
C ILE A 30 -5.75 -18.67 -2.96
N LEU A 31 -6.24 -18.30 -4.15
CA LEU A 31 -5.92 -17.02 -4.78
C LEU A 31 -6.57 -15.83 -4.05
N ASP A 32 -7.80 -15.98 -3.58
CA ASP A 32 -8.48 -14.97 -2.77
C ASP A 32 -7.79 -14.79 -1.40
N ASN A 33 -7.30 -15.88 -0.80
CA ASN A 33 -6.53 -15.84 0.44
C ASN A 33 -5.16 -15.17 0.21
N LEU A 34 -4.47 -15.50 -0.89
CA LEU A 34 -3.21 -14.85 -1.27
C LEU A 34 -3.41 -13.34 -1.52
N TYR A 35 -4.48 -12.97 -2.22
CA TYR A 35 -4.87 -11.58 -2.48
C TYR A 35 -5.16 -10.84 -1.17
N SER A 36 -5.96 -11.41 -0.27
CA SER A 36 -6.27 -10.80 1.02
C SER A 36 -5.04 -10.64 1.93
N VAL A 37 -4.11 -11.61 1.91
CA VAL A 37 -2.91 -11.63 2.75
C VAL A 37 -1.82 -10.70 2.21
N VAL A 38 -1.57 -10.72 0.90
CA VAL A 38 -0.50 -9.92 0.25
C VAL A 38 -0.95 -8.50 -0.06
N GLU A 39 -2.21 -8.30 -0.42
CA GLU A 39 -2.72 -7.03 -0.96
C GLU A 39 -3.41 -6.18 0.11
N LEU A 40 -4.22 -6.78 0.99
CA LEU A 40 -4.99 -6.06 2.02
C LEU A 40 -4.40 -6.14 3.43
N GLY A 41 -3.36 -6.96 3.65
CA GLY A 41 -2.82 -7.19 4.99
C GLY A 41 -3.82 -7.86 5.95
N HIS A 42 -4.88 -8.48 5.41
CA HIS A 42 -5.83 -9.28 6.17
C HIS A 42 -5.19 -10.63 6.47
N PHE A 43 -4.35 -10.69 7.50
CA PHE A 43 -3.98 -11.96 8.11
C PHE A 43 -5.18 -12.46 8.92
N GLU A 44 -5.81 -13.54 8.49
CA GLU A 44 -6.66 -14.33 9.37
C GLU A 44 -5.74 -15.03 10.38
N TRP A 45 -5.81 -14.57 11.65
CA TRP A 45 -5.25 -15.17 12.87
C TRP A 45 -3.80 -14.79 13.27
N PRO A 46 -3.51 -14.30 14.51
CA PRO A 46 -4.38 -13.80 15.57
C PRO A 46 -4.50 -12.25 15.59
N VAL A 47 -3.93 -11.53 14.61
CA VAL A 47 -3.92 -10.05 14.60
C VAL A 47 -4.50 -9.55 13.28
N ARG A 48 -5.79 -9.15 13.29
CA ARG A 48 -6.39 -8.37 12.20
C ARG A 48 -5.64 -7.04 12.07
N ASN A 49 -4.89 -6.85 11.00
CA ASN A 49 -4.13 -5.61 10.81
C ASN A 49 -5.08 -4.48 10.40
N SER A 50 -5.30 -3.54 11.32
CA SER A 50 -6.20 -2.39 11.16
C SER A 50 -5.44 -1.13 10.69
N HIS A 51 -4.16 -1.29 10.36
CA HIS A 51 -3.23 -0.21 10.04
C HIS A 51 -2.95 -0.15 8.53
N PRO A 52 -2.96 1.04 7.92
CA PRO A 52 -2.68 1.22 6.51
C PRO A 52 -1.23 0.82 6.23
N THR A 53 -1.05 -0.23 5.43
CA THR A 53 0.27 -0.83 5.15
C THR A 53 1.06 0.00 4.15
N HIS A 54 0.40 0.69 3.23
CA HIS A 54 1.07 1.49 2.23
C HIS A 54 1.85 2.68 2.84
N PRO A 55 1.26 3.54 3.70
CA PRO A 55 2.02 4.61 4.38
C PRO A 55 3.20 4.09 5.20
N MET A 56 3.15 2.86 5.72
CA MET A 56 4.28 2.27 6.43
C MET A 56 5.40 1.86 5.47
N THR A 57 5.04 1.23 4.35
CA THR A 57 6.00 0.62 3.42
C THR A 57 6.62 1.60 2.43
N VAL A 58 5.99 2.75 2.14
CA VAL A 58 6.51 3.76 1.18
C VAL A 58 7.82 4.41 1.61
N HIS A 59 8.11 4.48 2.91
CA HIS A 59 9.29 5.17 3.42
C HIS A 59 10.59 4.48 3.00
N PHE A 60 10.58 3.15 2.90
CA PHE A 60 11.75 2.37 2.54
C PHE A 60 12.22 2.65 1.10
N PRO A 61 11.42 2.42 0.04
CA PRO A 61 11.86 2.70 -1.32
C PRO A 61 12.15 4.19 -1.51
N LEU A 62 11.35 5.09 -0.90
CA LEU A 62 11.62 6.52 -0.98
C LEU A 62 13.01 6.88 -0.44
N THR A 63 13.38 6.36 0.73
CA THR A 63 14.68 6.63 1.35
C THR A 63 15.82 6.03 0.55
N PHE A 64 15.73 4.76 0.18
CA PHE A 64 16.81 4.06 -0.51
C PHE A 64 17.02 4.57 -1.95
N LEU A 65 15.94 4.85 -2.68
CA LEU A 65 16.05 5.41 -4.03
C LEU A 65 16.55 6.86 -4.00
N SER A 66 16.10 7.68 -3.04
CA SER A 66 16.66 9.02 -2.83
C SER A 66 18.16 8.93 -2.55
N ALA A 67 18.58 8.07 -1.62
CA ALA A 67 20.00 7.89 -1.31
C ALA A 67 20.81 7.45 -2.53
N ALA A 68 20.27 6.54 -3.34
CA ALA A 68 20.91 6.08 -4.58
C ALA A 68 21.09 7.22 -5.59
N TYR A 69 20.03 7.99 -5.86
CA TYR A 69 20.08 9.10 -6.80
C TYR A 69 21.00 10.23 -6.31
N THR A 70 20.97 10.54 -5.01
CA THR A 70 21.90 11.51 -4.42
C THR A 70 23.34 11.04 -4.59
N ALA A 71 23.64 9.77 -4.35
CA ALA A 71 24.98 9.23 -4.53
C ALA A 71 25.47 9.34 -5.99
N ASP A 72 24.59 9.10 -6.97
CA ASP A 72 24.93 9.26 -8.39
C ASP A 72 25.22 10.73 -8.75
N LEU A 73 24.40 11.66 -8.24
CA LEU A 73 24.61 13.11 -8.44
C LEU A 73 25.89 13.60 -7.74
N LEU A 74 26.18 13.10 -6.54
CA LEU A 74 27.41 13.41 -5.81
C LEU A 74 28.63 12.85 -6.52
N HIS A 75 28.57 11.62 -7.03
CA HIS A 75 29.67 11.01 -7.80
C HIS A 75 30.01 11.88 -9.02
N TYR A 76 29.01 12.30 -9.79
CA TYR A 76 29.20 13.23 -10.90
C TYR A 76 29.72 14.59 -10.45
N GLY A 77 29.15 15.15 -9.39
CA GLY A 77 29.55 16.45 -8.84
C GLY A 77 31.00 16.48 -8.39
N ILE A 78 31.49 15.43 -7.72
CA ILE A 78 32.89 15.32 -7.28
C ILE A 78 33.85 15.34 -8.47
N GLN A 79 33.47 14.71 -9.59
CA GLN A 79 34.31 14.65 -10.78
C GLN A 79 34.35 15.97 -11.57
N HIS A 80 33.31 16.81 -11.49
CA HIS A 80 33.15 17.97 -12.37
C HIS A 80 33.15 19.32 -11.63
N LEU A 81 32.93 19.35 -10.31
CA LEU A 81 32.85 20.57 -9.52
C LEU A 81 34.10 20.70 -8.63
N GLY A 82 34.94 21.70 -8.94
CA GLY A 82 36.21 21.95 -8.24
C GLY A 82 36.14 21.92 -6.70
N PRO A 83 35.14 22.54 -6.05
CA PRO A 83 35.01 22.50 -4.59
C PRO A 83 34.79 21.09 -3.99
N LEU A 84 34.29 20.15 -4.78
CA LEU A 84 34.00 18.78 -4.34
C LEU A 84 35.16 17.81 -4.62
N ALA A 85 36.19 18.22 -5.35
CA ALA A 85 37.33 17.36 -5.73
C ALA A 85 38.06 16.75 -4.52
N ARG A 86 37.99 17.39 -3.34
CA ARG A 86 38.53 16.84 -2.08
C ARG A 86 37.93 15.48 -1.68
N PHE A 87 36.76 15.12 -2.21
CA PHE A 87 36.10 13.84 -1.96
C PHE A 87 36.44 12.76 -2.99
N THR A 88 37.33 13.03 -3.94
CA THR A 88 37.78 12.06 -4.97
C THR A 88 38.20 10.70 -4.39
N PRO A 89 38.92 10.61 -3.25
CA PRO A 89 39.28 9.32 -2.66
C PRO A 89 38.09 8.42 -2.29
N TYR A 90 36.90 9.01 -2.10
CA TYR A 90 35.68 8.29 -1.67
C TYR A 90 34.76 7.92 -2.84
N LEU A 91 35.13 8.21 -4.11
CA LEU A 91 34.28 7.96 -5.28
C LEU A 91 33.84 6.50 -5.41
N ALA A 92 34.74 5.56 -5.10
CA ALA A 92 34.43 4.13 -5.14
C ALA A 92 33.37 3.74 -4.10
N ASP A 93 33.46 4.28 -2.89
CA ASP A 93 32.54 3.97 -1.80
C ASP A 93 31.18 4.62 -2.03
N ILE A 94 31.15 5.87 -2.49
CA ILE A 94 29.91 6.57 -2.89
C ILE A 94 29.19 5.77 -3.98
N SER A 95 29.94 5.27 -4.96
CA SER A 95 29.37 4.51 -6.07
C SER A 95 28.79 3.16 -5.62
N LYS A 96 29.51 2.41 -4.78
CA LYS A 96 29.00 1.17 -4.18
C LYS A 96 27.78 1.40 -3.30
N PHE A 97 27.82 2.44 -2.46
CA PHE A 97 26.71 2.83 -1.61
C PHE A 97 25.46 3.16 -2.43
N GLY A 98 25.61 3.95 -3.49
CA GLY A 98 24.50 4.27 -4.39
C GLY A 98 23.93 3.03 -5.09
N TYR A 99 24.80 2.11 -5.51
CA TYR A 99 24.39 0.87 -6.15
C TYR A 99 23.62 -0.07 -5.21
N VAL A 100 24.12 -0.29 -3.99
CA VAL A 100 23.45 -1.11 -2.98
C VAL A 100 22.13 -0.47 -2.54
N SER A 101 22.11 0.85 -2.35
CA SER A 101 20.89 1.59 -2.02
C SER A 101 19.84 1.46 -3.12
N ASN A 102 20.24 1.49 -4.41
CA ASN A 102 19.31 1.27 -5.52
C ASN A 102 18.66 -0.12 -5.43
N ILE A 103 19.45 -1.18 -5.20
CA ILE A 103 18.93 -2.55 -5.03
C ILE A 103 17.95 -2.63 -3.85
N LEU A 104 18.31 -2.07 -2.69
CA LEU A 104 17.43 -2.05 -1.51
C LEU A 104 16.13 -1.29 -1.80
N GLY A 105 16.20 -0.18 -2.54
CA GLY A 105 15.03 0.57 -2.99
C GLY A 105 14.13 -0.24 -3.91
N LEU A 106 14.70 -0.96 -4.88
CA LEU A 106 13.95 -1.87 -5.75
C LEU A 106 13.27 -2.99 -4.96
N LEU A 107 13.98 -3.65 -4.05
CA LEU A 107 13.42 -4.72 -3.23
C LEU A 107 12.28 -4.22 -2.33
N THR A 108 12.48 -3.09 -1.66
CA THR A 108 11.48 -2.50 -0.76
C THR A 108 10.32 -1.83 -1.49
N SER A 109 10.47 -1.54 -2.79
CA SER A 109 9.36 -1.04 -3.61
C SER A 109 8.29 -2.10 -3.87
N ILE A 110 8.63 -3.39 -3.85
CA ILE A 110 7.66 -4.48 -4.09
C ILE A 110 6.47 -4.40 -3.11
N PRO A 111 6.67 -4.46 -1.77
CA PRO A 111 5.56 -4.35 -0.83
C PRO A 111 4.85 -2.99 -0.88
N SER A 112 5.55 -1.91 -1.25
CA SER A 112 4.96 -0.58 -1.39
C SER A 112 4.04 -0.46 -2.60
N ILE A 113 4.44 -1.03 -3.75
CA ILE A 113 3.65 -1.07 -4.97
C ILE A 113 2.41 -1.95 -4.78
N THR A 114 2.55 -3.13 -4.17
CA THR A 114 1.41 -4.03 -3.95
C THR A 114 0.39 -3.40 -3.02
N SER A 115 0.81 -2.90 -1.86
CA SER A 115 -0.10 -2.24 -0.90
C SER A 115 -0.73 -0.96 -1.47
N GLY A 116 0.01 -0.16 -2.24
CA GLY A 116 -0.52 1.05 -2.86
C GLY A 116 -1.54 0.76 -3.96
N SER A 117 -1.30 -0.30 -4.74
CA SER A 117 -2.24 -0.75 -5.78
C SER A 117 -3.54 -1.25 -5.15
N ALA A 118 -3.47 -1.97 -4.03
CA ALA A 118 -4.63 -2.40 -3.24
C ALA A 118 -5.49 -1.21 -2.78
N GLU A 119 -4.84 -0.21 -2.18
CA GLU A 119 -5.51 0.98 -1.65
C GLU A 119 -6.15 1.80 -2.78
N LEU A 120 -5.46 1.93 -3.92
CA LEU A 120 -5.99 2.59 -5.11
C LEU A 120 -7.17 1.84 -5.73
N TRP A 121 -7.11 0.51 -5.79
CA TRP A 121 -8.17 -0.34 -6.35
C TRP A 121 -9.47 -0.22 -5.56
N GLU A 122 -9.39 -0.23 -4.24
CA GLU A 122 -10.55 -0.01 -3.39
C GLU A 122 -11.07 1.42 -3.48
N LEU A 123 -10.19 2.43 -3.52
CA LEU A 123 -10.60 3.82 -3.77
C LEU A 123 -11.33 3.97 -5.11
N TYR A 124 -10.88 3.24 -6.13
CA TYR A 124 -11.51 3.22 -7.45
C TYR A 124 -12.89 2.57 -7.41
N LYS A 125 -13.02 1.37 -6.81
CA LYS A 125 -14.30 0.65 -6.68
C LYS A 125 -15.35 1.43 -5.89
N THR A 126 -14.95 2.09 -4.81
CA THR A 126 -15.89 2.84 -3.96
C THR A 126 -16.31 4.18 -4.56
N GLY A 127 -15.78 4.56 -5.73
CA GLY A 127 -15.98 5.88 -6.29
C GLY A 127 -15.43 6.94 -5.35
N GLY A 128 -14.19 6.75 -4.87
CA GLY A 128 -13.49 7.64 -3.95
C GLY A 128 -13.82 7.41 -2.47
N ILE A 129 -13.37 8.37 -1.66
CA ILE A 129 -13.57 8.41 -0.21
C ILE A 129 -15.06 8.42 0.13
N ASN A 130 -15.46 7.54 1.05
CA ASN A 130 -16.82 7.10 1.36
C ASN A 130 -17.92 8.17 1.18
N ARG A 131 -18.90 7.87 0.32
CA ARG A 131 -20.04 8.76 0.01
C ARG A 131 -20.92 9.06 1.24
N LYS A 132 -20.95 8.14 2.22
CA LYS A 132 -21.74 8.26 3.46
C LYS A 132 -21.18 9.27 4.47
N ASP A 133 -19.85 9.39 4.61
CA ASP A 133 -19.23 10.40 5.49
C ASP A 133 -19.32 11.82 4.91
N LYS A 134 -19.54 11.93 3.59
CA LYS A 134 -19.64 13.19 2.85
C LYS A 134 -21.01 13.88 2.95
N GLU A 135 -22.09 13.11 3.06
CA GLU A 135 -23.42 13.67 3.38
C GLU A 135 -23.45 14.33 4.78
N LEU A 136 -22.65 13.82 5.72
CA LEU A 136 -22.56 14.34 7.09
C LEU A 136 -21.70 15.60 7.21
N THR A 137 -20.76 15.84 6.30
CA THR A 137 -19.77 16.92 6.44
C THR A 137 -19.95 18.09 5.46
N HIS A 138 -20.31 17.89 4.18
CA HIS A 138 -20.54 19.01 3.24
C HIS A 138 -21.48 18.66 2.06
N PRO A 139 -22.78 19.00 2.12
CA PRO A 139 -23.82 18.61 1.15
C PRO A 139 -23.70 19.23 -0.28
N LYS A 140 -22.62 19.97 -0.58
CA LYS A 140 -22.41 20.66 -1.88
C LYS A 140 -21.10 20.30 -2.58
N SER A 141 -20.34 19.31 -2.10
CA SER A 141 -18.97 19.01 -2.57
C SER A 141 -18.82 17.72 -3.41
N HIS A 142 -19.93 17.17 -3.90
CA HIS A 142 -20.11 15.72 -4.04
C HIS A 142 -19.35 14.99 -5.16
N GLU A 143 -18.92 15.63 -6.25
CA GLU A 143 -18.29 14.92 -7.38
C GLU A 143 -16.81 15.26 -7.60
N GLU A 144 -16.43 16.54 -7.46
CA GLU A 144 -15.08 17.01 -7.79
C GLU A 144 -13.99 16.46 -6.85
N TYR A 145 -14.31 16.27 -5.56
CA TYR A 145 -13.35 15.81 -4.55
C TYR A 145 -13.01 14.32 -4.62
N VAL A 146 -13.98 13.50 -5.05
CA VAL A 146 -13.84 12.05 -5.27
C VAL A 146 -12.83 11.79 -6.38
N ASP A 147 -13.13 12.37 -7.54
CA ASP A 147 -12.41 12.14 -8.77
C ASP A 147 -10.97 12.68 -8.67
N ARG A 148 -10.81 13.81 -7.96
CA ARG A 148 -9.48 14.35 -7.66
C ARG A 148 -8.61 13.40 -6.83
N SER A 149 -9.16 12.64 -5.88
CA SER A 149 -8.37 11.71 -5.06
C SER A 149 -7.89 10.51 -5.88
N VAL A 150 -8.77 9.96 -6.73
CA VAL A 150 -8.41 8.87 -7.65
C VAL A 150 -7.37 9.34 -8.67
N ARG A 151 -7.55 10.53 -9.26
CA ARG A 151 -6.57 11.11 -10.19
C ARG A 151 -5.21 11.33 -9.54
N ILE A 152 -5.16 11.90 -8.33
CA ILE A 152 -3.90 12.08 -7.60
C ILE A 152 -3.25 10.72 -7.33
N GLY A 153 -4.02 9.70 -6.91
CA GLY A 153 -3.55 8.33 -6.73
C GLY A 153 -2.95 7.72 -8.00
N LEU A 154 -3.60 7.91 -9.15
CA LEU A 154 -3.10 7.45 -10.45
C LEU A 154 -1.81 8.17 -10.86
N TYR A 155 -1.74 9.50 -10.72
CA TYR A 155 -0.52 10.25 -11.03
C TYR A 155 0.64 9.86 -10.11
N HIS A 156 0.38 9.72 -8.80
CA HIS A 156 1.35 9.25 -7.83
C HIS A 156 1.87 7.85 -8.19
N GLY A 157 0.97 6.89 -8.45
CA GLY A 157 1.32 5.53 -8.86
C GLY A 157 2.14 5.51 -10.16
N ALA A 158 1.73 6.28 -11.17
CA ALA A 158 2.44 6.36 -12.45
C ALA A 158 3.86 6.93 -12.31
N LEU A 159 4.04 8.01 -11.53
CA LEU A 159 5.36 8.59 -11.26
C LEU A 159 6.28 7.59 -10.55
N ASN A 160 5.75 6.83 -9.59
CA ASN A 160 6.52 5.79 -8.90
C ASN A 160 6.86 4.62 -9.83
N ALA A 161 5.97 4.23 -10.75
CA ALA A 161 6.27 3.21 -11.76
C ALA A 161 7.40 3.65 -12.70
N VAL A 162 7.42 4.92 -13.10
CA VAL A 162 8.53 5.50 -13.88
C VAL A 162 9.83 5.48 -13.06
N ALA A 163 9.79 5.91 -11.80
CA ALA A 163 10.97 5.89 -10.92
C ALA A 163 11.50 4.47 -10.69
N PHE A 164 10.62 3.48 -10.49
CA PHE A 164 10.98 2.07 -10.39
C PHE A 164 11.65 1.55 -11.67
N SER A 165 11.11 1.92 -12.83
CA SER A 165 11.66 1.55 -14.14
C SER A 165 13.05 2.15 -14.37
N ILE A 166 13.23 3.44 -14.05
CA ILE A 166 14.52 4.12 -14.10
C ILE A 166 15.53 3.44 -13.15
N SER A 167 15.12 3.15 -11.92
CA SER A 167 15.97 2.46 -10.93
C SER A 167 16.41 1.09 -11.43
N THR A 168 15.47 0.32 -11.99
CA THR A 168 15.74 -1.01 -12.56
C THR A 168 16.74 -0.92 -13.70
N TYR A 169 16.57 0.05 -14.59
CA TYR A 169 17.52 0.31 -15.67
C TYR A 169 18.91 0.69 -15.14
N ASN A 170 18.99 1.60 -14.16
CA ASN A 170 20.25 2.03 -13.55
C ASN A 170 20.98 0.85 -12.89
N TRP A 171 20.27 0.02 -12.12
CA TRP A 171 20.82 -1.21 -11.56
C TRP A 171 21.33 -2.17 -12.64
N TRP A 172 20.52 -2.39 -13.68
CA TRP A 172 20.82 -3.34 -14.74
C TRP A 172 22.06 -2.99 -15.56
N VAL A 173 22.23 -1.71 -15.93
CA VAL A 173 23.39 -1.25 -16.71
C VAL A 173 24.66 -1.26 -15.86
N ARG A 174 24.57 -0.85 -14.60
CA ARG A 174 25.74 -0.73 -13.71
C ARG A 174 26.30 -2.08 -13.25
N ARG A 175 25.51 -3.16 -13.24
CA ARG A 175 25.92 -4.48 -12.72
C ARG A 175 27.17 -5.09 -13.38
N LYS A 176 27.54 -4.64 -14.58
CA LYS A 176 28.73 -5.10 -15.32
C LYS A 176 29.89 -4.10 -15.30
N ILE A 177 29.71 -2.92 -14.72
CA ILE A 177 30.72 -1.86 -14.67
C ILE A 177 31.59 -2.09 -13.42
N PRO A 178 32.93 -2.18 -13.55
CA PRO A 178 33.82 -2.26 -12.40
C PRO A 178 33.59 -1.10 -11.42
N GLY A 179 33.45 -1.40 -10.13
CA GLY A 179 33.17 -0.38 -9.12
C GLY A 179 31.75 0.20 -9.15
N PHE A 180 30.87 -0.30 -10.05
CA PHE A 180 29.48 0.12 -10.21
C PHE A 180 29.29 1.61 -10.50
N HIS A 181 30.28 2.26 -11.13
CA HIS A 181 30.23 3.69 -11.43
C HIS A 181 29.01 4.08 -12.27
N PRO A 182 28.26 5.14 -11.89
CA PRO A 182 27.19 5.64 -12.72
C PRO A 182 27.78 6.25 -14.00
N THR A 183 27.21 5.91 -15.15
CA THR A 183 27.54 6.58 -16.42
C THR A 183 26.81 7.92 -16.49
N GLY A 184 27.20 8.81 -17.42
CA GLY A 184 26.51 10.10 -17.62
C GLY A 184 25.00 9.93 -17.85
N GLY A 185 24.59 8.88 -18.58
CA GLY A 185 23.17 8.54 -18.76
C GLY A 185 22.47 8.14 -17.46
N ASN A 186 23.14 7.37 -16.60
CA ASN A 186 22.59 7.01 -15.29
C ASN A 186 22.41 8.24 -14.40
N VAL A 187 23.39 9.16 -14.41
CA VAL A 187 23.33 10.41 -13.63
C VAL A 187 22.15 11.27 -14.06
N LEU A 188 21.94 11.45 -15.38
CA LEU A 188 20.82 12.22 -15.89
C LEU A 188 19.47 11.59 -15.48
N LEU A 189 19.33 10.27 -15.62
CA LEU A 189 18.13 9.57 -15.22
C LEU A 189 17.90 9.65 -13.70
N SER A 190 18.96 9.54 -12.90
CA SER A 190 18.91 9.73 -11.44
C SER A 190 18.49 11.15 -11.06
N ALA A 191 18.92 12.17 -11.80
CA ALA A 191 18.50 13.57 -11.60
C ALA A 191 16.99 13.74 -11.85
N ILE A 192 16.51 13.22 -12.98
CA ILE A 192 15.08 13.27 -13.36
C ILE A 192 14.25 12.49 -12.34
N ALA A 193 14.69 11.28 -11.99
CA ALA A 193 13.99 10.44 -11.04
C ALA A 193 13.97 11.06 -9.64
N MET A 194 15.05 11.71 -9.19
CA MET A 194 15.08 12.44 -7.92
C MET A 194 13.99 13.52 -7.86
N GLY A 195 13.89 14.36 -8.90
CA GLY A 195 12.81 15.35 -8.99
C GLY A 195 11.43 14.69 -9.03
N GLY A 196 11.30 13.60 -9.80
CA GLY A 196 10.07 12.83 -9.93
C GLY A 196 9.58 12.22 -8.62
N ILE A 197 10.46 11.58 -7.83
CA ILE A 197 10.10 10.99 -6.54
C ILE A 197 9.77 12.06 -5.50
N ALA A 198 10.45 13.21 -5.51
CA ALA A 198 10.15 14.31 -4.61
C ALA A 198 8.74 14.88 -4.90
N PHE A 199 8.42 15.09 -6.18
CA PHE A 199 7.08 15.51 -6.59
C PHE A 199 6.02 14.45 -6.26
N SER A 200 6.30 13.17 -6.56
CA SER A 200 5.41 12.05 -6.23
C SER A 200 5.16 11.93 -4.72
N ALA A 201 6.18 12.12 -3.89
CA ALA A 201 6.05 12.12 -2.43
C ALA A 201 5.13 13.24 -1.94
N GLY A 202 5.19 14.43 -2.56
CA GLY A 202 4.24 15.52 -2.31
C GLY A 202 2.79 15.13 -2.61
N LEU A 203 2.55 14.45 -3.75
CA LEU A 203 1.21 13.93 -4.10
C LEU A 203 0.73 12.87 -3.11
N GLY A 204 1.61 11.96 -2.68
CA GLY A 204 1.31 10.98 -1.64
C GLY A 204 0.93 11.65 -0.31
N GLY A 205 1.65 12.70 0.07
CA GLY A 205 1.32 13.54 1.23
C GLY A 205 -0.05 14.20 1.12
N GLU A 206 -0.43 14.73 -0.04
CA GLU A 206 -1.77 15.31 -0.28
C GLU A 206 -2.89 14.25 -0.14
N LEU A 207 -2.67 13.01 -0.58
CA LEU A 207 -3.64 11.93 -0.39
C LEU A 207 -3.87 11.62 1.09
N VAL A 208 -2.80 11.54 1.88
CA VAL A 208 -2.88 11.19 3.30
C VAL A 208 -3.36 12.38 4.14
N TYR A 209 -2.73 13.55 4.02
CA TYR A 209 -3.01 14.71 4.88
C TYR A 209 -4.14 15.59 4.34
N GLY A 210 -4.23 15.76 3.02
CA GLY A 210 -5.24 16.62 2.39
C GLY A 210 -6.56 15.90 2.12
N LYS A 211 -6.52 14.58 1.89
CA LYS A 211 -7.71 13.77 1.56
C LYS A 211 -8.01 12.68 2.60
N ALA A 212 -7.17 12.44 3.61
CA ALA A 212 -7.38 11.39 4.62
C ALA A 212 -7.48 9.96 4.04
N VAL A 213 -6.90 9.72 2.86
CA VAL A 213 -6.73 8.37 2.31
C VAL A 213 -5.84 7.57 3.27
N GLY A 214 -6.24 6.34 3.58
CA GLY A 214 -5.56 5.48 4.57
C GLY A 214 -5.98 5.72 6.03
N VAL A 215 -6.30 6.97 6.42
CA VAL A 215 -6.77 7.28 7.79
C VAL A 215 -8.22 6.83 8.01
N GLN A 216 -9.07 6.95 6.99
CA GLN A 216 -10.46 6.51 7.08
C GLN A 216 -10.60 5.03 7.42
N ARG A 217 -9.76 4.17 6.83
CA ARG A 217 -9.76 2.74 7.15
C ARG A 217 -9.41 2.47 8.61
N MET A 218 -8.51 3.26 9.20
CA MET A 218 -8.21 3.15 10.64
C MET A 218 -9.43 3.51 11.49
N GLY A 219 -10.25 4.47 11.06
CA GLY A 219 -11.53 4.79 11.70
C GLY A 219 -12.48 3.61 11.66
N TYR A 220 -12.79 3.09 10.46
CA TYR A 220 -13.69 1.95 10.29
C TYR A 220 -13.23 0.69 11.06
N ALA A 221 -11.93 0.39 11.01
CA ALA A 221 -11.38 -0.78 11.70
C ALA A 221 -11.39 -0.62 13.23
N ARG A 222 -11.28 0.61 13.74
CA ARG A 222 -11.48 0.90 15.17
C ARG A 222 -12.93 0.67 15.57
N ASP A 223 -13.88 1.14 14.77
CA ASP A 223 -15.31 1.02 15.06
C ASP A 223 -15.74 -0.46 15.10
N GLU A 224 -15.30 -1.26 14.12
CA GLU A 224 -15.53 -2.71 14.09
C GLU A 224 -14.94 -3.42 15.33
N LYS A 225 -13.75 -3.01 15.78
CA LYS A 225 -13.12 -3.56 16.99
C LYS A 225 -13.89 -3.22 18.27
N ILE A 226 -14.47 -2.02 18.35
CA ILE A 226 -15.30 -1.61 19.50
C ILE A 226 -16.60 -2.42 19.50
N GLU A 227 -17.22 -2.59 18.34
CA GLU A 227 -18.44 -3.38 18.18
C GLU A 227 -18.23 -4.84 18.57
N GLY A 228 -17.21 -5.51 18.03
CA GLY A 228 -16.88 -6.89 18.40
C GLY A 228 -16.53 -7.06 19.88
N ARG A 229 -15.96 -6.04 20.55
CA ARG A 229 -15.75 -6.08 22.00
C ARG A 229 -17.08 -6.04 22.77
N LYS A 230 -18.03 -5.20 22.34
CA LYS A 230 -19.36 -5.11 22.96
C LYS A 230 -20.12 -6.43 22.81
N GLU A 231 -20.07 -7.04 21.62
CA GLU A 231 -20.67 -8.35 21.36
C GLU A 231 -20.04 -9.45 22.23
N GLY A 232 -18.70 -9.48 22.33
CA GLY A 232 -17.98 -10.42 23.18
C GLY A 232 -18.33 -10.27 24.67
N GLN A 233 -18.49 -9.02 25.15
CA GLN A 233 -18.95 -8.75 26.51
C GLN A 233 -20.40 -9.23 26.73
N ALA A 234 -21.30 -8.93 25.81
CA ALA A 234 -22.69 -9.39 25.89
C ALA A 234 -22.80 -10.93 25.89
N LEU A 235 -21.98 -11.62 25.10
CA LEU A 235 -21.89 -13.09 25.09
C LEU A 235 -21.33 -13.67 26.40
N ALA A 236 -20.37 -12.98 27.03
CA ALA A 236 -19.81 -13.40 28.31
C ALA A 236 -20.83 -13.22 29.45
N ASP A 237 -21.52 -12.10 29.47
CA ASP A 237 -22.56 -11.79 30.46
C ASP A 237 -23.75 -12.76 30.35
N ALA A 238 -24.14 -13.13 29.12
CA ALA A 238 -25.20 -14.12 28.88
C ALA A 238 -24.84 -15.54 29.31
N LYS A 239 -23.54 -15.89 29.36
CA LYS A 239 -23.06 -17.21 29.85
C LYS A 239 -22.92 -17.27 31.37
N ALA A 240 -22.93 -16.12 32.05
CA ALA A 240 -22.79 -16.01 33.50
C ALA A 240 -24.13 -16.07 34.25
N GLN A 241 -25.26 -16.05 33.53
CA GLN A 241 -26.63 -16.21 34.03
C GLN A 241 -27.10 -17.66 33.86
#